data_AF-A0A952RYV3-F1
#
_entry.id   AF-A0A952RYV3-F1
#
_cell.length_a   1.000
_cell.length_b   1.000
_cell.length_c   1.000
_cell.angle_alpha   90.00
_cell.angle_beta   90.00
_cell.angle_gamma   90.00
#
_symmetry.space_group_name_H-M   'P 1'
#
loop_
_entity.id
_entity.type
_entity.pdbx_description
1 polymer ?
#
loop_
_entity_poly.entity_id
_entity_poly.type
_entity_poly.pdbx_seq_one_letter_code
_entity_poly.pdbx_strand_id
1 'polypeptide(L)'
;MRNKILISIPIAVVMSLLGTAILYNLEFRASGQTPPPSYDENYSFAQLNIKARAVNEIGGSSNINALVDEIFNTFSLVVASDVKARIANSENLYQTNQRGGVAEVEVVQAINGLQAKFNSPEFSKTDLYEVRKLRQALQLYAPQFVGHGRQSEQSFVGDVNPTIVPEMSPAEAAFVLIAMAHQKKANPNYQLTFAERDAQWNDLHTTKIGQGIEGDPIRSQQMADAIAAGVAAMTPSELLAIPHRALDILGIEP
;
A
#
# COMPACT_ATOMS: atom_id res chain seq x y z
N MET A 1 41.50 22.21 3.19
CA MET A 1 40.06 22.50 3.05
C MET A 1 39.32 21.17 3.05
N ARG A 2 38.46 20.96 4.04
CA ARG A 2 37.85 19.68 4.38
C ARG A 2 36.49 19.63 3.68
N ASN A 3 36.39 18.93 2.55
CA ASN A 3 35.12 18.73 1.85
C ASN A 3 34.21 17.84 2.71
N LYS A 4 33.35 18.47 3.50
CA LYS A 4 32.15 17.84 4.03
C LYS A 4 31.15 17.73 2.87
N ILE A 5 31.25 16.66 2.08
CA ILE A 5 30.17 16.28 1.19
C ILE A 5 29.00 15.87 2.10
N LEU A 6 27.92 16.64 2.01
CA LEU A 6 26.64 16.39 2.65
C LEU A 6 26.09 15.05 2.15
N ILE A 7 26.37 13.98 2.91
CA ILE A 7 25.72 12.67 2.76
C ILE A 7 24.35 12.76 3.44
N SER A 8 23.42 13.51 2.85
CA SER A 8 22.10 13.75 3.50
C SER A 8 20.89 13.47 2.60
N ILE A 9 21.02 12.82 1.44
CA ILE A 9 19.91 12.70 0.48
C ILE A 9 19.72 11.30 -0.16
N PRO A 10 19.92 10.17 0.55
CA PRO A 10 19.14 8.98 0.15
C PRO A 10 18.47 8.22 1.30
N ILE A 11 18.84 8.50 2.56
CA ILE A 11 18.28 7.82 3.74
C ILE A 11 16.80 8.19 3.97
N ALA A 12 16.36 9.36 3.50
CA ALA A 12 14.98 9.80 3.64
C ALA A 12 13.96 8.95 2.87
N VAL A 13 14.33 8.29 1.77
CA VAL A 13 13.40 7.47 0.97
C VAL A 13 13.05 6.16 1.70
N VAL A 14 13.99 5.62 2.50
CA VAL A 14 13.75 4.41 3.31
C VAL A 14 13.24 4.77 4.72
N MET A 15 13.62 5.94 5.26
CA MET A 15 13.18 6.42 6.59
C MET A 15 11.83 7.13 6.58
N SER A 16 11.30 7.56 5.43
CA SER A 16 9.99 8.23 5.33
C SER A 16 8.78 7.31 5.50
N LEU A 17 9.00 6.03 5.85
CA LEU A 17 7.97 5.11 6.35
C LEU A 17 7.48 5.52 7.77
N LEU A 18 7.14 6.79 7.97
CA LEU A 18 6.51 7.37 9.17
C LEU A 18 5.09 7.81 8.77
N GLY A 19 4.23 6.83 8.56
CA GLY A 19 2.80 6.99 8.36
C GLY A 19 2.08 5.78 8.92
N THR A 20 2.18 5.58 10.24
CA THR A 20 1.59 4.42 10.93
C THR A 20 0.19 4.73 11.45
N ALA A 21 -0.05 5.93 12.00
CA ALA A 21 -1.33 6.34 12.57
C ALA A 21 -2.52 6.13 11.59
N ILE A 22 -2.36 6.64 10.37
CA ILE A 22 -3.38 6.61 9.30
C ILE A 22 -3.87 5.18 8.99
N LEU A 23 -2.98 4.19 9.07
CA LEU A 23 -3.23 2.80 8.69
C LEU A 23 -3.75 1.93 9.83
N TYR A 24 -3.40 2.26 11.07
CA TYR A 24 -3.97 1.62 12.25
C TYR A 24 -5.49 1.90 12.35
N ASN A 25 -5.91 3.11 12.02
CA ASN A 25 -7.31 3.54 12.15
C ASN A 25 -8.24 3.03 11.04
N LEU A 26 -7.70 2.66 9.87
CA LEU A 26 -8.42 1.92 8.81
C LEU A 26 -8.96 0.57 9.31
N GLU A 27 -8.23 -0.09 10.19
CA GLU A 27 -8.60 -1.39 10.73
C GLU A 27 -9.60 -1.27 11.89
N PHE A 28 -9.44 -0.28 12.78
CA PHE A 28 -10.35 -0.06 13.91
C PHE A 28 -11.81 0.10 13.47
N ARG A 29 -12.11 0.82 12.38
CA ARG A 29 -13.51 0.94 11.93
C ARG A 29 -14.00 -0.27 11.14
N ALA A 30 -13.12 -0.95 10.40
CA ALA A 30 -13.46 -2.23 9.77
C ALA A 30 -13.80 -3.32 10.79
N SER A 31 -13.24 -3.24 12.01
CA SER A 31 -13.55 -4.11 13.15
C SER A 31 -14.62 -3.56 14.11
N GLY A 32 -15.22 -2.38 13.83
CA GLY A 32 -16.28 -1.78 14.64
C GLY A 32 -15.83 -1.09 15.94
N GLN A 33 -14.54 -0.80 16.10
CA GLN A 33 -13.94 -0.15 17.25
C GLN A 33 -13.63 1.34 17.01
N THR A 34 -13.70 2.16 18.05
CA THR A 34 -13.46 3.62 17.96
C THR A 34 -11.98 3.96 18.02
N PRO A 35 -11.44 4.76 17.08
CA PRO A 35 -10.03 5.12 17.01
C PRO A 35 -9.59 6.12 18.10
N PRO A 36 -8.31 6.10 18.55
CA PRO A 36 -7.75 7.13 19.43
C PRO A 36 -7.52 8.47 18.70
N PRO A 37 -7.67 9.63 19.37
CA PRO A 37 -7.66 10.93 18.71
C PRO A 37 -6.24 11.48 18.52
N SER A 38 -5.66 11.36 17.33
CA SER A 38 -4.65 12.31 16.85
C SER A 38 -4.40 12.15 15.35
N TYR A 39 -4.34 13.30 14.64
CA TYR A 39 -4.29 13.50 13.19
C TYR A 39 -5.64 13.43 12.46
N ASP A 40 -5.91 14.40 11.56
CA ASP A 40 -7.17 14.49 10.80
C ASP A 40 -7.15 13.51 9.62
N GLU A 41 -7.23 12.22 9.95
CA GLU A 41 -7.16 11.09 9.02
C GLU A 41 -8.30 11.06 7.99
N ASN A 42 -9.40 11.76 8.27
CA ASN A 42 -10.46 11.94 7.31
C ASN A 42 -9.99 12.82 6.14
N TYR A 43 -8.99 13.68 6.32
CA TYR A 43 -8.54 14.60 5.27
C TYR A 43 -7.71 13.91 4.18
N SER A 44 -6.75 13.04 4.52
CA SER A 44 -5.85 12.42 3.52
C SER A 44 -6.59 11.43 2.61
N PHE A 45 -7.39 10.54 3.17
CA PHE A 45 -8.22 9.63 2.37
C PHE A 45 -9.30 10.38 1.59
N ALA A 46 -9.86 11.48 2.13
CA ALA A 46 -10.77 12.32 1.37
C ALA A 46 -10.07 12.96 0.17
N GLN A 47 -8.85 13.49 0.31
CA GLN A 47 -8.09 14.05 -0.82
C GLN A 47 -7.78 12.99 -1.87
N LEU A 48 -7.32 11.80 -1.45
CA LEU A 48 -7.11 10.66 -2.34
C LEU A 48 -8.39 10.34 -3.13
N ASN A 49 -9.52 10.23 -2.43
CA ASN A 49 -10.82 9.94 -3.02
C ASN A 49 -11.32 11.03 -3.97
N ILE A 50 -11.11 12.32 -3.63
CA ILE A 50 -11.46 13.47 -4.48
C ILE A 50 -10.67 13.43 -5.79
N LYS A 51 -9.36 13.15 -5.72
CA LYS A 51 -8.50 13.07 -6.91
C LYS A 51 -8.80 11.84 -7.75
N ALA A 52 -9.09 10.70 -7.11
CA ALA A 52 -9.54 9.50 -7.81
C ALA A 52 -10.85 9.75 -8.57
N ARG A 53 -11.82 10.42 -7.92
CA ARG A 53 -13.06 10.84 -8.57
C ARG A 53 -12.80 11.74 -9.79
N ALA A 54 -11.90 12.71 -9.69
CA ALA A 54 -11.55 13.58 -10.81
C ALA A 54 -10.96 12.79 -12.00
N VAL A 55 -10.14 11.77 -11.75
CA VAL A 55 -9.66 10.85 -12.80
C VAL A 55 -10.83 10.08 -13.42
N ASN A 56 -11.74 9.54 -12.62
CA ASN A 56 -12.86 8.73 -13.13
C ASN A 56 -13.89 9.57 -13.92
N GLU A 57 -14.20 10.79 -13.47
CA GLU A 57 -15.25 11.63 -14.08
C GLU A 57 -14.74 12.48 -15.26
N ILE A 58 -13.50 12.96 -15.19
CA ILE A 58 -12.94 13.91 -16.15
C ILE A 58 -11.82 13.29 -16.98
N GLY A 59 -11.03 12.39 -16.38
CA GLY A 59 -9.84 11.80 -16.99
C GLY A 59 -8.72 12.82 -17.18
N GLY A 60 -7.75 12.44 -18.02
CA GLY A 60 -6.65 13.31 -18.44
C GLY A 60 -5.41 13.28 -17.52
N SER A 61 -4.26 13.53 -18.13
CA SER A 61 -2.95 13.36 -17.48
C SER A 61 -2.75 14.27 -16.26
N SER A 62 -3.34 15.46 -16.24
CA SER A 62 -3.23 16.36 -15.07
C SER A 62 -3.85 15.75 -13.81
N ASN A 63 -5.07 15.19 -13.93
CA ASN A 63 -5.77 14.56 -12.81
C ASN A 63 -5.06 13.28 -12.36
N ILE A 64 -4.53 12.50 -13.31
CA ILE A 64 -3.74 11.30 -13.00
C ILE A 64 -2.46 11.66 -12.24
N ASN A 65 -1.69 12.65 -12.69
CA ASN A 65 -0.50 13.09 -11.96
C ASN A 65 -0.85 13.59 -10.55
N ALA A 66 -1.95 14.36 -10.43
CA ALA A 66 -2.41 14.85 -9.14
C ALA A 66 -2.84 13.72 -8.18
N LEU A 67 -3.42 12.63 -8.70
CA LEU A 67 -3.74 11.41 -7.95
C LEU A 67 -2.45 10.69 -7.51
N VAL A 68 -1.50 10.49 -8.42
CA VAL A 68 -0.22 9.84 -8.12
C VAL A 68 0.57 10.62 -7.07
N ASP A 69 0.59 11.95 -7.14
CA ASP A 69 1.20 12.77 -6.09
C ASP A 69 0.54 12.55 -4.72
N GLU A 70 -0.79 12.42 -4.69
CA GLU A 70 -1.52 12.21 -3.44
C GLU A 70 -1.26 10.84 -2.82
N ILE A 71 -1.02 9.81 -3.63
CA ILE A 71 -0.60 8.50 -3.13
C ILE A 71 0.63 8.64 -2.24
N PHE A 72 1.66 9.35 -2.70
CA PHE A 72 2.88 9.54 -1.92
C PHE A 72 2.70 10.55 -0.78
N ASN A 73 1.90 11.60 -0.97
CA ASN A 73 1.61 12.57 0.09
C ASN A 73 0.86 11.94 1.26
N THR A 74 -0.04 10.99 1.00
CA THR A 74 -0.79 10.25 2.04
C THR A 74 0.15 9.59 3.05
N PHE A 75 1.32 9.15 2.60
CA PHE A 75 2.35 8.53 3.44
C PHE A 75 3.52 9.45 3.78
N SER A 76 3.46 10.74 3.38
CA SER A 76 4.56 11.70 3.52
C SER A 76 5.88 11.21 2.89
N LEU A 77 5.77 10.48 1.78
CA LEU A 77 6.91 9.90 1.07
C LEU A 77 7.45 10.85 0.01
N VAL A 78 8.77 11.00 -0.01
CA VAL A 78 9.49 11.62 -1.13
C VAL A 78 10.04 10.51 -2.01
N VAL A 79 9.61 10.51 -3.27
CA VAL A 79 10.01 9.50 -4.26
C VAL A 79 10.55 10.20 -5.51
N ALA A 80 11.42 9.52 -6.25
CA ALA A 80 11.96 10.02 -7.51
C ALA A 80 10.84 10.25 -8.55
N SER A 81 10.99 11.30 -9.35
CA SER A 81 9.96 11.76 -10.29
C SER A 81 9.64 10.74 -11.38
N ASP A 82 10.63 9.94 -11.77
CA ASP A 82 10.49 8.85 -12.74
C ASP A 82 9.62 7.71 -12.22
N VAL A 83 9.67 7.37 -10.93
CA VAL A 83 8.74 6.41 -10.30
C VAL A 83 7.30 6.91 -10.40
N LYS A 84 7.06 8.19 -10.10
CA LYS A 84 5.72 8.80 -10.26
C LYS A 84 5.27 8.79 -11.72
N ALA A 85 6.16 9.14 -12.64
CA ALA A 85 5.87 9.18 -14.07
C ALA A 85 5.47 7.79 -14.60
N ARG A 86 6.13 6.72 -14.18
CA ARG A 86 5.77 5.34 -14.55
C ARG A 86 4.37 4.95 -14.11
N ILE A 87 4.02 5.26 -12.86
CA ILE A 87 2.66 5.00 -12.33
C ILE A 87 1.64 5.83 -13.10
N ALA A 88 1.90 7.12 -13.33
CA ALA A 88 1.00 8.00 -14.06
C ALA A 88 0.80 7.56 -15.53
N ASN A 89 1.88 7.15 -16.22
CA ASN A 89 1.81 6.63 -17.58
C ASN A 89 0.96 5.35 -17.63
N SER A 90 1.23 4.42 -16.72
CA SER A 90 0.47 3.18 -16.60
C SER A 90 -1.00 3.44 -16.28
N GLU A 91 -1.30 4.34 -15.36
CA GLU A 91 -2.69 4.72 -15.06
C GLU A 91 -3.38 5.32 -16.29
N ASN A 92 -2.69 6.18 -17.06
CA ASN A 92 -3.23 6.73 -18.30
C ASN A 92 -3.54 5.63 -19.33
N LEU A 93 -2.65 4.66 -19.51
CA LEU A 93 -2.89 3.51 -20.39
C LEU A 93 -4.07 2.66 -19.90
N TYR A 94 -4.22 2.50 -18.57
CA TYR A 94 -5.34 1.77 -17.98
C TYR A 94 -6.67 2.49 -18.23
N GLN A 95 -6.73 3.80 -17.97
CA GLN A 95 -7.91 4.63 -18.18
C GLN A 95 -8.32 4.72 -19.67
N THR A 96 -7.37 4.56 -20.59
CA THR A 96 -7.62 4.56 -22.04
C THR A 96 -7.80 3.16 -22.64
N ASN A 97 -7.94 2.12 -21.80
CA ASN A 97 -8.09 0.71 -22.20
C ASN A 97 -6.91 0.13 -23.01
N GLN A 98 -5.73 0.72 -22.90
CA GLN A 98 -4.50 0.26 -23.58
C GLN A 98 -3.72 -0.75 -22.73
N ARG A 99 -4.06 -0.92 -21.44
CA ARG A 99 -3.56 -2.01 -20.59
C ARG A 99 -4.63 -2.53 -19.63
N GLY A 100 -4.43 -3.75 -19.14
CA GLY A 100 -5.22 -4.34 -18.06
C GLY A 100 -4.90 -3.75 -16.69
N GLY A 101 -5.70 -4.17 -15.70
CA GLY A 101 -5.42 -3.90 -14.30
C GLY A 101 -4.24 -4.72 -13.79
N VAL A 102 -3.82 -4.44 -12.56
CA VAL A 102 -2.80 -5.18 -11.81
C VAL A 102 -3.54 -6.12 -10.86
N ALA A 103 -3.28 -7.42 -10.90
CA ALA A 103 -3.94 -8.34 -9.99
C ALA A 103 -3.36 -8.27 -8.56
N GLU A 104 -4.13 -8.78 -7.59
CA GLU A 104 -3.71 -8.81 -6.19
C GLU A 104 -2.46 -9.66 -5.96
N VAL A 105 -2.24 -10.68 -6.81
CA VAL A 105 -1.09 -11.58 -6.68
C VAL A 105 0.23 -10.88 -6.96
N GLU A 106 0.26 -9.90 -7.86
CA GLU A 106 1.45 -9.08 -8.15
C GLU A 106 1.83 -8.24 -6.93
N VAL A 107 0.85 -7.70 -6.20
CA VAL A 107 1.11 -6.98 -4.94
C VAL A 107 1.69 -7.93 -3.88
N VAL A 108 1.14 -9.14 -3.76
CA VAL A 108 1.67 -10.18 -2.86
C VAL A 108 3.13 -10.50 -3.21
N GLN A 109 3.42 -10.70 -4.50
CA GLN A 109 4.77 -10.98 -4.99
C GLN A 109 5.72 -9.81 -4.72
N ALA A 110 5.28 -8.57 -4.92
CA ALA A 110 6.09 -7.39 -4.65
C ALA A 110 6.45 -7.26 -3.17
N ILE A 111 5.49 -7.41 -2.26
CA ILE A 111 5.74 -7.38 -0.80
C ILE A 111 6.65 -8.53 -0.38
N ASN A 112 6.39 -9.76 -0.84
CA ASN A 112 7.22 -10.91 -0.48
C ASN A 112 8.62 -10.83 -1.10
N GLY A 113 8.76 -10.18 -2.26
CA GLY A 113 10.05 -9.84 -2.85
C GLY A 113 10.83 -8.83 -2.00
N LEU A 114 10.17 -7.82 -1.44
CA LEU A 114 10.77 -6.90 -0.47
C LEU A 114 11.22 -7.64 0.80
N GLN A 115 10.38 -8.54 1.32
CA GLN A 115 10.74 -9.38 2.48
C GLN A 115 12.04 -10.15 2.23
N ALA A 116 12.13 -10.84 1.08
CA ALA A 116 13.33 -11.58 0.71
C ALA A 116 14.54 -10.63 0.53
N LYS A 117 14.34 -9.45 -0.05
CA LYS A 117 15.40 -8.46 -0.29
C LYS A 117 15.98 -7.86 0.99
N PHE A 118 15.14 -7.63 2.01
CA PHE A 118 15.57 -7.14 3.33
C PHE A 118 15.89 -8.26 4.32
N ASN A 119 15.71 -9.53 3.94
CA ASN A 119 15.80 -10.68 4.83
C ASN A 119 14.98 -10.47 6.12
N SER A 120 13.78 -9.89 5.99
CA SER A 120 12.92 -9.58 7.13
C SER A 120 12.22 -10.86 7.64
N PRO A 121 11.76 -10.88 8.91
CA PRO A 121 11.18 -12.08 9.51
C PRO A 121 9.97 -12.63 8.74
N GLU A 122 9.66 -13.93 8.91
CA GLU A 122 8.58 -14.61 8.16
C GLU A 122 7.21 -13.92 8.31
N PHE A 123 6.94 -13.31 9.47
CA PHE A 123 5.70 -12.59 9.72
C PHE A 123 5.53 -11.31 8.88
N SER A 124 6.57 -10.89 8.16
CA SER A 124 6.51 -9.76 7.23
C SER A 124 5.97 -10.12 5.85
N LYS A 125 5.87 -11.42 5.53
CA LYS A 125 5.24 -11.87 4.28
C LYS A 125 3.76 -11.62 4.28
N THR A 126 3.20 -11.34 3.11
CA THR A 126 1.77 -11.16 2.88
C THR A 126 1.15 -12.29 2.08
N ASP A 127 -0.18 -12.37 2.11
CA ASP A 127 -0.99 -13.17 1.20
C ASP A 127 -2.13 -12.36 0.55
N LEU A 128 -2.91 -13.03 -0.30
CA LEU A 128 -4.06 -12.43 -0.99
C LEU A 128 -5.14 -11.94 -0.03
N TYR A 129 -5.34 -12.63 1.10
CA TYR A 129 -6.36 -12.27 2.07
C TYR A 129 -6.04 -10.94 2.74
N GLU A 130 -4.79 -10.72 3.16
CA GLU A 130 -4.38 -9.45 3.75
C GLU A 130 -4.46 -8.28 2.76
N VAL A 131 -4.09 -8.51 1.49
CA VAL A 131 -4.26 -7.51 0.42
C VAL A 131 -5.75 -7.19 0.24
N ARG A 132 -6.60 -8.21 0.15
CA ARG A 132 -8.06 -8.05 0.01
C ARG A 132 -8.68 -7.32 1.20
N LYS A 133 -8.29 -7.68 2.42
CA LYS A 133 -8.71 -7.06 3.68
C LYS A 133 -8.37 -5.57 3.67
N LEU A 134 -7.15 -5.21 3.27
CA LEU A 134 -6.74 -3.82 3.17
C LEU A 134 -7.55 -3.05 2.12
N ARG A 135 -7.80 -3.64 0.95
CA ARG A 135 -8.62 -3.03 -0.10
C ARG A 135 -10.07 -2.80 0.34
N GLN A 136 -10.66 -3.76 1.05
CA GLN A 136 -11.99 -3.61 1.64
C GLN A 136 -12.05 -2.47 2.65
N ALA A 137 -11.04 -2.36 3.52
CA ALA A 137 -10.94 -1.22 4.43
C ALA A 137 -10.84 0.08 3.62
N LEU A 138 -9.97 0.15 2.61
CA LEU A 138 -9.79 1.34 1.78
C LEU A 138 -11.08 1.76 1.05
N GLN A 139 -11.92 0.80 0.62
CA GLN A 139 -13.20 1.09 -0.03
C GLN A 139 -14.15 1.88 0.88
N LEU A 140 -14.06 1.73 2.21
CA LEU A 140 -14.87 2.48 3.17
C LEU A 140 -14.47 3.96 3.26
N TYR A 141 -13.20 4.30 2.98
CA TYR A 141 -12.65 5.65 3.15
C TYR A 141 -12.44 6.38 1.83
N ALA A 142 -12.06 5.64 0.78
CA ALA A 142 -11.79 6.15 -0.56
C ALA A 142 -12.51 5.30 -1.62
N PRO A 143 -13.85 5.27 -1.60
CA PRO A 143 -14.63 4.40 -2.49
C PRO A 143 -14.35 4.65 -3.97
N GLN A 144 -14.10 5.90 -4.40
CA GLN A 144 -13.81 6.25 -5.79
C GLN A 144 -12.42 5.81 -6.24
N PHE A 145 -11.55 5.42 -5.32
CA PHE A 145 -10.20 4.98 -5.61
C PHE A 145 -10.08 3.46 -5.77
N VAL A 146 -10.92 2.68 -5.08
CA VAL A 146 -10.86 1.21 -5.08
C VAL A 146 -11.79 0.64 -6.14
N GLY A 147 -11.27 -0.21 -7.03
CA GLY A 147 -12.09 -0.97 -7.98
C GLY A 147 -12.82 -0.11 -9.01
N HIS A 148 -12.29 1.10 -9.30
CA HIS A 148 -12.80 2.01 -10.31
C HIS A 148 -11.80 2.13 -11.48
N GLY A 149 -12.34 2.32 -12.69
CA GLY A 149 -11.59 2.32 -13.94
C GLY A 149 -11.73 0.99 -14.69
N ARG A 150 -11.70 1.08 -16.02
CA ARG A 150 -12.61 0.35 -16.93
C ARG A 150 -14.07 0.69 -16.62
N GLN A 151 -14.90 0.79 -17.65
CA GLN A 151 -16.35 0.90 -17.43
C GLN A 151 -16.72 -0.20 -16.43
N SER A 152 -17.47 0.18 -15.40
CA SER A 152 -18.17 -0.71 -14.49
C SER A 152 -19.26 -1.51 -15.22
N GLU A 153 -18.94 -2.06 -16.40
CA GLU A 153 -19.72 -3.09 -17.08
C GLU A 153 -19.58 -4.39 -16.27
N GLN A 154 -20.24 -4.42 -15.12
CA GLN A 154 -20.93 -5.57 -14.53
C GLN A 154 -21.43 -5.33 -13.09
N SER A 155 -21.38 -4.11 -12.57
CA SER A 155 -22.18 -3.79 -11.37
C SER A 155 -23.50 -3.19 -11.84
N PHE A 156 -24.47 -4.05 -12.16
CA PHE A 156 -25.85 -3.62 -12.39
C PHE A 156 -26.35 -2.89 -11.15
N VAL A 157 -27.08 -1.80 -11.35
CA VAL A 157 -27.82 -1.09 -10.30
C VAL A 157 -28.78 -2.11 -9.65
N GLY A 158 -28.40 -2.66 -8.49
CA GLY A 158 -29.15 -3.72 -7.81
C GLY A 158 -28.30 -4.80 -7.13
N ASP A 159 -27.00 -4.91 -7.43
CA ASP A 159 -26.14 -5.90 -6.77
C ASP A 159 -25.78 -5.47 -5.33
N VAL A 160 -26.29 -6.22 -4.36
CA VAL A 160 -26.16 -5.98 -2.91
C VAL A 160 -24.81 -6.48 -2.36
N ASN A 161 -23.84 -6.78 -3.23
CA ASN A 161 -22.46 -7.06 -2.85
C ASN A 161 -21.52 -6.68 -4.01
N PRO A 162 -20.98 -5.46 -4.06
CA PRO A 162 -19.91 -5.16 -5.00
C PRO A 162 -18.68 -5.94 -4.55
N THR A 163 -18.56 -7.17 -5.05
CA THR A 163 -17.36 -8.00 -4.83
C THR A 163 -16.22 -7.24 -5.50
N ILE A 164 -15.28 -6.72 -4.69
CA ILE A 164 -14.11 -5.99 -5.22
C ILE A 164 -13.49 -6.85 -6.33
N VAL A 165 -13.25 -6.28 -7.51
CA VAL A 165 -12.63 -7.03 -8.61
C VAL A 165 -11.20 -7.42 -8.18
N PRO A 166 -10.72 -8.65 -8.45
CA PRO A 166 -9.35 -9.04 -8.10
C PRO A 166 -8.23 -8.21 -8.77
N GLU A 167 -8.58 -7.40 -9.77
CA GLU A 167 -7.68 -6.45 -10.42
C GLU A 167 -7.84 -5.03 -9.83
N MET A 168 -6.78 -4.25 -9.93
CA MET A 168 -6.62 -2.88 -9.47
C MET A 168 -6.18 -1.99 -10.62
N SER A 169 -6.50 -0.70 -10.56
CA SER A 169 -5.77 0.26 -11.41
C SER A 169 -4.28 0.30 -11.02
N PRO A 170 -3.36 0.68 -11.92
CA PRO A 170 -1.95 0.87 -11.57
C PRO A 170 -1.73 1.81 -10.39
N ALA A 171 -2.50 2.88 -10.29
CA ALA A 171 -2.45 3.81 -9.15
C ALA A 171 -2.94 3.13 -7.85
N GLU A 172 -4.05 2.39 -7.91
CA GLU A 172 -4.54 1.61 -6.75
C GLU A 172 -3.51 0.58 -6.30
N ALA A 173 -2.92 -0.21 -7.20
CA ALA A 173 -1.92 -1.21 -6.88
C ALA A 173 -0.66 -0.61 -6.24
N ALA A 174 -0.18 0.53 -6.74
CA ALA A 174 0.95 1.25 -6.15
C ALA A 174 0.63 1.74 -4.73
N PHE A 175 -0.57 2.28 -4.50
CA PHE A 175 -1.02 2.67 -3.17
C PHE A 175 -1.10 1.46 -2.22
N VAL A 176 -1.75 0.38 -2.65
CA VAL A 176 -1.91 -0.84 -1.85
C VAL A 176 -0.56 -1.46 -1.49
N LEU A 177 0.40 -1.45 -2.42
CA LEU A 177 1.78 -1.87 -2.14
C LEU A 177 2.41 -1.05 -1.01
N ILE A 178 2.34 0.29 -1.08
CA ILE A 178 2.90 1.18 -0.06
C ILE A 178 2.19 0.95 1.28
N ALA A 179 0.87 0.93 1.27
CA ALA A 179 0.04 0.71 2.44
C ALA A 179 0.36 -0.65 3.10
N MET A 180 0.47 -1.73 2.33
CA MET A 180 0.86 -3.04 2.84
C MET A 180 2.26 -3.04 3.45
N ALA A 181 3.23 -2.39 2.81
CA ALA A 181 4.58 -2.28 3.35
C ALA A 181 4.57 -1.55 4.72
N HIS A 182 3.77 -0.51 4.88
CA HIS A 182 3.59 0.17 6.16
C HIS A 182 2.86 -0.71 7.19
N GLN A 183 1.80 -1.42 6.79
CA GLN A 183 1.09 -2.35 7.69
C GLN A 183 2.04 -3.44 8.20
N LYS A 184 2.84 -4.07 7.32
CA LYS A 184 3.86 -5.05 7.71
C LYS A 184 4.93 -4.43 8.60
N LYS A 185 5.30 -3.17 8.35
CA LYS A 185 6.31 -2.49 9.16
C LYS A 185 5.88 -2.31 10.61
N ALA A 186 4.62 -1.91 10.80
CA ALA A 186 4.23 -1.29 12.05
C ALA A 186 3.00 -1.87 12.71
N ASN A 187 2.13 -2.61 12.01
CA ASN A 187 0.86 -3.10 12.54
C ASN A 187 0.95 -4.60 12.92
N PRO A 188 0.87 -4.93 14.23
CA PRO A 188 0.85 -6.30 14.73
C PRO A 188 -0.18 -7.21 14.07
N ASN A 189 -1.35 -6.69 13.67
CA ASN A 189 -2.39 -7.47 13.01
C ASN A 189 -2.02 -7.90 11.59
N TYR A 190 -1.00 -7.29 11.00
CA TYR A 190 -0.42 -7.69 9.72
C TYR A 190 0.95 -8.35 9.91
N GLN A 191 1.53 -8.34 11.11
CA GLN A 191 2.79 -9.01 11.41
C GLN A 191 2.52 -10.46 11.84
N LEU A 192 1.92 -11.23 10.95
CA LEU A 192 1.52 -12.61 11.19
C LEU A 192 2.31 -13.56 10.30
N THR A 193 2.75 -14.67 10.88
CA THR A 193 3.22 -15.83 10.10
C THR A 193 2.03 -16.51 9.42
N PHE A 194 2.30 -17.37 8.44
CA PHE A 194 1.26 -18.15 7.79
C PHE A 194 0.44 -18.99 8.78
N ALA A 195 1.11 -19.64 9.75
CA ALA A 195 0.45 -20.45 10.76
C ALA A 195 -0.47 -19.60 11.68
N GLU A 196 -0.05 -18.39 12.02
CA GLU A 196 -0.86 -17.46 12.82
C GLU A 196 -2.08 -16.94 12.05
N ARG A 197 -1.93 -16.67 10.74
CA ARG A 197 -3.05 -16.31 9.88
C ARG A 197 -4.06 -17.44 9.75
N ASP A 198 -3.59 -18.65 9.52
CA ASP A 198 -4.46 -19.84 9.44
C ASP A 198 -5.21 -20.07 10.76
N ALA A 199 -4.51 -19.93 11.89
CA ALA A 199 -5.13 -19.99 13.21
C ALA A 199 -6.19 -18.89 13.43
N GLN A 200 -5.91 -17.65 13.04
CA GLN A 200 -6.88 -16.54 13.13
C GLN A 200 -8.10 -16.77 12.23
N TRP A 201 -7.89 -17.25 11.00
CA TRP A 201 -8.98 -17.56 10.09
C TRP A 201 -9.91 -18.61 10.69
N ASN A 202 -9.33 -19.67 11.27
CA ASN A 202 -10.09 -20.70 11.95
C ASN A 202 -10.80 -20.18 13.21
N ASP A 203 -10.19 -19.27 13.98
CA ASP A 203 -10.77 -18.71 15.22
C ASP A 203 -11.89 -17.68 14.98
N LEU A 204 -11.80 -16.91 13.89
CA LEU A 204 -12.87 -15.99 13.43
C LEU A 204 -14.17 -16.74 13.09
N HIS A 205 -14.08 -18.01 12.72
CA HIS A 205 -15.23 -18.88 12.52
C HIS A 205 -15.74 -19.54 13.81
N THR A 206 -15.04 -19.40 14.93
CA THR A 206 -15.42 -20.08 16.18
C THR A 206 -15.95 -19.18 17.29
N THR A 207 -15.42 -18.01 17.66
CA THR A 207 -16.14 -17.11 18.62
C THR A 207 -15.53 -15.72 18.94
N LYS A 208 -14.40 -15.29 18.37
CA LYS A 208 -13.74 -14.03 18.78
C LYS A 208 -13.47 -13.06 17.64
N ILE A 209 -14.53 -12.42 17.15
CA ILE A 209 -14.41 -11.30 16.21
C ILE A 209 -14.00 -10.05 16.99
N GLY A 210 -12.82 -9.49 16.68
CA GLY A 210 -12.47 -8.11 17.06
C GLY A 210 -11.45 -7.92 18.19
N GLN A 211 -10.80 -8.97 18.72
CA GLN A 211 -9.62 -8.75 19.58
C GLN A 211 -8.40 -8.56 18.69
N GLY A 212 -8.00 -7.30 18.47
CA GLY A 212 -6.70 -7.00 17.87
C GLY A 212 -5.61 -7.69 18.68
N ILE A 213 -4.58 -8.22 18.00
CA ILE A 213 -3.42 -8.76 18.71
C ILE A 213 -2.79 -7.58 19.44
N GLU A 214 -2.76 -7.66 20.77
CA GLU A 214 -2.04 -6.70 21.60
C GLU A 214 -0.63 -6.57 21.05
N GLY A 215 -0.21 -5.34 20.76
CA GLY A 215 0.96 -5.15 19.91
C GLY A 215 2.18 -5.82 20.49
N ASP A 216 2.87 -6.61 19.66
CA ASP A 216 4.14 -7.22 20.01
C ASP A 216 5.27 -6.25 19.62
N PRO A 217 5.78 -5.41 20.56
CA PRO A 217 6.82 -4.44 20.25
C PRO A 217 8.09 -5.13 19.73
N ILE A 218 8.28 -6.42 20.01
CA ILE A 218 9.43 -7.20 19.55
C ILE A 218 9.38 -7.37 18.03
N ARG A 219 8.22 -7.67 17.44
CA ARG A 219 8.08 -7.86 15.98
C ARG A 219 8.34 -6.58 15.21
N SER A 220 7.81 -5.47 15.70
CA SER A 220 8.06 -4.15 15.10
C SER A 220 9.53 -3.74 15.19
N GLN A 221 10.20 -4.05 16.30
CA GLN A 221 11.64 -3.84 16.43
C GLN A 221 12.45 -4.74 15.49
N GLN A 222 12.14 -6.04 15.43
CA GLN A 222 12.80 -6.99 14.53
C GLN A 222 12.67 -6.58 13.06
N MET A 223 11.53 -6.02 12.68
CA MET A 223 11.33 -5.45 11.35
C MET A 223 12.23 -4.24 11.10
N ALA A 224 12.27 -3.30 12.06
CA ALA A 224 13.12 -2.12 11.95
C ALA A 224 14.60 -2.50 11.81
N ASP A 225 15.04 -3.49 12.61
CA ASP A 225 16.41 -4.02 12.58
C ASP A 225 16.72 -4.70 11.24
N ALA A 226 15.79 -5.51 10.71
CA ALA A 226 15.96 -6.16 9.41
C ALA A 226 16.06 -5.16 8.25
N ILE A 227 15.20 -4.13 8.25
CA ILE A 227 15.27 -3.05 7.25
C ILE A 227 16.61 -2.31 7.38
N ALA A 228 17.02 -1.94 8.59
CA ALA A 228 18.28 -1.25 8.82
C ALA A 228 19.50 -2.07 8.35
N ALA A 229 19.52 -3.37 8.67
CA ALA A 229 20.57 -4.28 8.23
C ALA A 229 20.58 -4.45 6.71
N GLY A 230 19.42 -4.63 6.08
CA GLY A 230 19.30 -4.75 4.64
C GLY A 230 19.75 -3.47 3.92
N VAL A 231 19.38 -2.29 4.41
CA VAL A 231 19.83 -1.00 3.86
C VAL A 231 21.34 -0.86 3.96
N ALA A 232 21.93 -1.19 5.12
CA ALA A 232 23.37 -1.10 5.33
C ALA A 232 24.18 -2.07 4.43
N ALA A 233 23.57 -3.17 4.00
CA ALA A 233 24.19 -4.16 3.13
C ALA A 233 24.10 -3.80 1.63
N MET A 234 23.32 -2.78 1.25
CA MET A 234 23.09 -2.41 -0.16
C MET A 234 23.86 -1.16 -0.57
N THR A 235 24.26 -1.13 -1.83
CA THR A 235 24.79 0.09 -2.47
C THR A 235 23.68 1.11 -2.71
N PRO A 236 24.01 2.41 -2.85
CA PRO A 236 23.02 3.43 -3.18
C PRO A 236 22.23 3.15 -4.47
N SER A 237 22.89 2.60 -5.50
CA SER A 237 22.23 2.22 -6.75
C SER A 237 21.24 1.07 -6.56
N GLU A 238 21.55 0.10 -5.70
CA GLU A 238 20.61 -0.97 -5.35
C GLU A 238 19.39 -0.44 -4.59
N LEU A 239 19.60 0.49 -3.66
CA LEU A 239 18.50 1.13 -2.92
C LEU A 239 17.58 1.92 -3.86
N LEU A 240 18.16 2.68 -4.80
CA LEU A 240 17.41 3.43 -5.81
C LEU A 240 16.66 2.51 -6.79
N ALA A 241 17.14 1.29 -7.01
CA ALA A 241 16.46 0.32 -7.88
C ALA A 241 15.24 -0.35 -7.22
N ILE A 242 15.08 -0.29 -5.89
CA ILE A 242 13.99 -0.98 -5.18
C ILE A 242 12.60 -0.54 -5.66
N PRO A 243 12.27 0.77 -5.71
CA PRO A 243 10.96 1.20 -6.20
C PRO A 243 10.70 0.74 -7.64
N HIS A 244 11.71 0.80 -8.51
CA HIS A 244 11.59 0.37 -9.89
C HIS A 244 11.29 -1.12 -10.02
N ARG A 245 12.00 -1.97 -9.28
CA ARG A 245 11.76 -3.42 -9.25
C ARG A 245 10.38 -3.76 -8.70
N ALA A 246 9.91 -3.02 -7.71
CA ALA A 246 8.56 -3.22 -7.19
C ALA A 246 7.51 -2.87 -8.26
N LEU A 247 7.69 -1.78 -9.00
CA LEU A 247 6.82 -1.44 -10.14
C LEU A 247 6.90 -2.48 -11.27
N ASP A 248 8.08 -3.05 -11.53
CA ASP A 248 8.24 -4.12 -12.53
C ASP A 248 7.42 -5.36 -12.16
N ILE A 249 7.42 -5.75 -10.88
CA ILE A 249 6.60 -6.88 -10.39
C ILE A 249 5.10 -6.58 -10.52
N LEU A 250 4.69 -5.32 -10.35
CA LEU A 250 3.30 -4.88 -10.59
C LEU A 250 2.94 -4.78 -12.09
N GLY A 251 3.85 -5.06 -13.02
CA GLY A 251 3.63 -4.84 -14.45
C GLY A 251 3.42 -3.37 -14.80
N ILE A 252 3.98 -2.45 -14.02
CA ILE A 252 3.97 -1.00 -14.29
C ILE A 252 5.22 -0.69 -15.09
N GLU A 253 5.12 -0.80 -16.41
CA GLU A 253 6.23 -0.61 -17.35
C GLU A 253 6.76 0.85 -17.37
N PRO A 254 7.99 1.07 -17.88
CA PRO A 254 8.56 2.40 -18.08
C PRO A 254 7.70 3.35 -18.93
#